data_AF-A0A1W6ZVI6-F1
#
_entry.id   AF-A0A1W6ZVI6-F1
#
_cell.length_a   1.000
_cell.length_b   1.000
_cell.length_c   1.000
_cell.angle_alpha   90.00
_cell.angle_beta   90.00
_cell.angle_gamma   90.00
#
_symmetry.space_group_name_H-M   'P 1'
#
loop_
_entity.id
_entity.type
_entity.pdbx_description
1 polymer ?
#
loop_
_entity_poly.entity_id
_entity_poly.type
_entity_poly.pdbx_seq_one_letter_code
_entity_poly.pdbx_strand_id
1 'polypeptide(L)'
;MPAIQFDQLKGATMTLSKDFDLTNPTVVVRLMCGLFYLPHAFFKINGFEGSVAAFAKMGFEPAAFWVLLAIATELVCAVGLTLNLYTRYVGLASAGTMALAAYGTFATKGVHWMWNFGGVEYIVFWGVASLALAVHAWKDILARRIRVSTALFAPA
;
A
#
# COMPACT_ATOMS: atom_id res chain seq x y z
N MET A 1 -23.45 18.93 -46.57
CA MET A 1 -22.13 18.94 -45.88
C MET A 1 -22.33 18.25 -44.53
N PRO A 2 -21.81 17.03 -44.31
CA PRO A 2 -22.03 16.36 -43.04
C PRO A 2 -21.10 16.96 -41.98
N ALA A 3 -21.66 17.21 -40.80
CA ALA A 3 -20.96 17.63 -39.60
C ALA A 3 -20.02 16.51 -39.14
N ILE A 4 -18.83 16.46 -39.73
CA ILE A 4 -17.74 15.63 -39.23
C ILE A 4 -16.97 16.47 -38.20
N GLN A 5 -16.81 15.90 -37.01
CA GLN A 5 -15.64 16.09 -36.14
C GLN A 5 -15.66 17.07 -34.96
N PHE A 6 -16.77 17.24 -34.25
CA PHE A 6 -16.70 17.73 -32.85
C PHE A 6 -16.76 16.63 -31.78
N ASP A 7 -17.28 15.44 -32.13
CA ASP A 7 -17.39 14.32 -31.17
C ASP A 7 -16.10 13.48 -31.07
N GLN A 8 -15.28 13.48 -32.12
CA GLN A 8 -14.00 12.75 -32.16
C GLN A 8 -12.88 13.42 -31.33
N LEU A 9 -13.05 14.70 -30.97
CA LEU A 9 -12.06 15.46 -30.19
C LEU A 9 -12.14 15.19 -28.68
N LYS A 10 -13.17 14.49 -28.19
CA LYS A 10 -13.24 14.02 -26.79
C LYS A 10 -12.50 12.70 -26.56
N GLY A 11 -12.19 11.97 -27.63
CA GLY A 11 -11.59 10.63 -27.58
C GLY A 11 -10.06 10.61 -27.41
N ALA A 12 -9.40 11.76 -27.51
CA ALA A 12 -7.94 11.88 -27.41
C ALA A 12 -7.45 12.32 -26.01
N THR A 13 -8.30 12.23 -24.99
CA THR A 13 -7.81 12.24 -23.61
C THR A 13 -7.12 10.91 -23.41
N MET A 14 -5.80 10.90 -23.21
CA MET A 14 -5.05 9.72 -22.82
C MET A 14 -5.69 9.20 -21.51
N THR A 15 -6.63 8.26 -21.62
CA THR A 15 -7.28 7.65 -20.47
C THR A 15 -6.21 6.81 -19.80
N LEU A 16 -5.51 7.40 -18.82
CA LEU A 16 -4.80 6.61 -17.83
C LEU A 16 -5.79 5.53 -17.38
N SER A 17 -5.35 4.27 -17.31
CA SER A 17 -6.17 3.23 -16.69
C SER A 17 -6.72 3.81 -15.38
N LYS A 18 -8.01 3.58 -15.08
CA LYS A 18 -8.66 4.04 -13.85
C LYS A 18 -7.85 3.71 -12.58
N ASP A 19 -6.98 2.70 -12.67
CA ASP A 19 -6.09 2.28 -11.59
C ASP A 19 -4.96 3.29 -11.32
N PHE A 20 -4.67 4.21 -12.24
CA PHE A 20 -3.65 5.26 -12.13
C PHE A 20 -4.23 6.67 -12.27
N ASP A 21 -5.56 6.83 -12.33
CA ASP A 21 -6.22 8.13 -12.38
C ASP A 21 -5.92 8.94 -11.10
N LEU A 22 -5.03 9.93 -11.24
CA LEU A 22 -4.57 10.78 -10.14
C LEU A 22 -5.64 11.75 -9.63
N THR A 23 -6.77 11.90 -10.34
CA THR A 23 -7.91 12.67 -9.84
C THR A 23 -8.69 11.92 -8.76
N ASN A 24 -8.49 10.60 -8.66
CA ASN A 24 -9.06 9.78 -7.60
C ASN A 24 -8.12 9.77 -6.37
N PRO A 25 -8.52 10.33 -5.22
CA PRO A 25 -7.66 10.40 -4.04
C PRO A 25 -7.28 9.02 -3.49
N THR A 26 -8.14 8.01 -3.65
CA THR A 26 -7.81 6.64 -3.24
C THR A 26 -6.68 6.06 -4.09
N VAL A 27 -6.62 6.39 -5.38
CA VAL A 27 -5.51 5.98 -6.25
C VAL A 27 -4.22 6.64 -5.82
N VAL A 28 -4.23 7.96 -5.54
CA VAL A 28 -3.05 8.68 -5.04
C VAL A 28 -2.52 8.05 -3.76
N VAL A 29 -3.38 7.81 -2.77
CA VAL A 29 -2.98 7.17 -1.50
C VAL A 29 -2.44 5.76 -1.75
N ARG A 30 -3.10 4.96 -2.59
CA ARG A 30 -2.64 3.59 -2.93
C ARG A 30 -1.26 3.59 -3.56
N LEU A 31 -1.01 4.50 -4.51
CA LEU A 31 0.29 4.63 -5.16
C LEU A 31 1.37 5.05 -4.16
N MET A 32 1.10 6.03 -3.30
CA MET A 32 2.06 6.48 -2.30
C MET A 32 2.38 5.39 -1.27
N CYS A 33 1.37 4.68 -0.76
CA CYS A 33 1.56 3.55 0.15
C CYS A 33 2.36 2.40 -0.49
N GLY A 34 2.30 2.21 -1.81
CA GLY A 34 3.14 1.23 -2.52
C GLY A 34 4.56 1.74 -2.75
N LEU A 35 4.70 2.90 -3.38
CA LEU A 35 5.99 3.45 -3.81
C LEU A 35 6.94 3.73 -2.63
N PHE A 36 6.41 4.08 -1.46
CA PHE A 36 7.24 4.33 -0.28
C PHE A 36 8.00 3.09 0.20
N TYR A 37 7.55 1.88 -0.12
CA TYR A 37 8.31 0.67 0.21
C TYR A 37 9.61 0.51 -0.60
N LEU A 38 9.73 1.13 -1.77
CA LEU A 38 10.92 1.02 -2.63
C LEU A 38 12.20 1.48 -1.94
N PRO A 39 12.31 2.72 -1.41
CA PRO A 39 13.49 3.14 -0.66
C PRO A 39 13.71 2.26 0.58
N HIS A 40 12.65 1.84 1.28
CA HIS A 40 12.78 1.01 2.48
C HIS A 40 13.39 -0.36 2.20
N ALA A 41 12.99 -1.01 1.10
CA ALA A 41 13.57 -2.28 0.66
C ALA A 41 14.99 -2.07 0.14
N PHE A 42 15.22 -1.03 -0.67
CA PHE A 42 16.53 -0.71 -1.25
C PHE A 42 17.60 -0.51 -0.16
N PHE A 43 17.32 0.28 0.88
CA PHE A 43 18.28 0.51 1.96
C PHE A 43 18.55 -0.74 2.80
N LYS A 44 17.56 -1.64 2.96
CA LYS A 44 17.78 -2.91 3.66
C LYS A 44 18.63 -3.88 2.84
N ILE A 45 18.47 -3.90 1.52
CA ILE A 45 19.26 -4.75 0.64
C ILE A 45 20.71 -4.27 0.58
N ASN A 46 20.93 -2.97 0.37
CA ASN A 46 22.29 -2.41 0.27
C ASN A 46 23.01 -2.38 1.64
N GLY A 47 22.26 -2.21 2.73
CA GLY A 47 22.77 -2.19 4.10
C GLY A 47 22.37 -3.43 4.90
N PHE A 48 22.47 -4.63 4.29
CA PHE A 48 21.91 -5.84 4.88
C PHE A 48 22.47 -6.16 6.28
N GLU A 49 23.79 -6.14 6.46
CA GLU A 49 24.42 -6.41 7.76
C GLU A 49 23.98 -5.40 8.83
N GLY A 50 23.90 -4.11 8.47
CA GLY A 50 23.39 -3.07 9.35
C GLY A 50 21.92 -3.27 9.71
N SER A 51 21.12 -3.76 8.76
CA SER A 51 19.72 -4.10 8.98
C SER A 51 19.56 -5.29 9.92
N VAL A 52 20.39 -6.32 9.78
CA VAL A 52 20.42 -7.47 10.70
C VAL A 52 20.77 -7.01 12.11
N ALA A 53 21.81 -6.18 12.26
CA ALA A 53 22.17 -5.62 13.57
C ALA A 53 21.06 -4.74 14.17
N ALA A 54 20.34 -3.97 13.34
CA ALA A 54 19.22 -3.14 13.79
C ALA A 54 18.03 -4.00 14.25
N PHE A 55 17.68 -5.05 13.51
CA PHE A 55 16.58 -5.95 13.86
C PHE A 55 16.89 -6.76 15.14
N ALA A 56 18.14 -7.20 15.33
CA ALA A 56 18.58 -7.83 16.58
C ALA A 56 18.38 -6.89 17.78
N LYS A 57 18.74 -5.60 17.65
CA LYS A 57 18.49 -4.57 18.69
C LYS A 57 17.01 -4.35 18.99
N MET A 58 16.13 -4.58 18.02
CA MET A 58 14.68 -4.52 18.18
C MET A 58 14.11 -5.78 18.85
N GLY A 59 14.92 -6.82 19.10
CA GLY A 59 14.50 -8.09 19.69
C GLY A 59 13.95 -9.10 18.68
N PHE A 60 14.10 -8.86 17.39
CA PHE A 60 13.68 -9.80 16.35
C PHE A 60 14.75 -10.88 16.16
N GLU A 61 14.55 -12.05 16.78
CA GLU A 61 15.45 -13.20 16.63
C GLU A 61 14.75 -14.39 15.93
N PRO A 62 15.39 -15.05 14.94
CA PRO A 62 16.69 -14.73 14.34
C PRO A 62 16.64 -13.50 13.43
N ALA A 63 17.51 -12.51 13.65
CA ALA A 63 17.42 -11.21 12.96
C ALA A 63 17.45 -11.28 11.43
N ALA A 64 18.29 -12.14 10.85
CA ALA A 64 18.38 -12.28 9.39
C ALA A 64 17.06 -12.76 8.76
N PHE A 65 16.34 -13.65 9.42
CA PHE A 65 15.03 -14.11 8.95
C PHE A 65 14.04 -12.94 8.89
N TRP A 66 13.99 -12.11 9.92
CA TRP A 66 13.08 -10.98 9.97
C TRP A 66 13.42 -9.87 8.97
N VAL A 67 14.71 -9.62 8.70
CA VAL A 67 15.12 -8.69 7.64
C VAL A 67 14.67 -9.19 6.27
N LEU A 68 14.88 -10.48 5.97
CA LEU A 68 14.43 -11.07 4.69
C LEU A 68 12.90 -11.05 4.56
N LEU A 69 12.18 -11.36 5.64
CA LEU A 69 10.72 -11.27 5.67
C LEU A 69 10.24 -9.83 5.45
N ALA A 70 10.91 -8.85 6.06
CA ALA A 70 10.62 -7.44 5.84
C ALA A 70 10.83 -7.07 4.37
N ILE A 71 12.01 -7.34 3.79
CA ILE A 71 12.30 -7.04 2.37
C ILE A 71 11.27 -7.69 1.45
N ALA A 72 10.97 -8.98 1.63
CA ALA A 72 9.98 -9.68 0.81
C ALA A 72 8.59 -9.02 0.91
N THR A 73 8.15 -8.70 2.13
CA THR A 73 6.85 -8.05 2.36
C THR A 73 6.81 -6.65 1.76
N GLU A 74 7.88 -5.88 1.90
CA GLU A 74 8.00 -4.52 1.34
C GLU A 74 7.93 -4.54 -0.19
N LEU A 75 8.60 -5.49 -0.85
CA LEU A 75 8.53 -5.65 -2.31
C LEU A 75 7.14 -6.10 -2.78
N VAL A 76 6.50 -7.03 -2.07
CA VAL A 76 5.11 -7.44 -2.34
C VAL A 76 4.16 -6.25 -2.18
N CYS A 77 4.34 -5.42 -1.15
CA CYS A 77 3.53 -4.23 -0.93
C CYS A 77 3.79 -3.15 -1.98
N ALA A 78 5.04 -2.94 -2.38
CA ALA A 78 5.40 -2.01 -3.44
C ALA A 78 4.70 -2.38 -4.75
N VAL A 79 4.87 -3.62 -5.21
CA VAL A 79 4.26 -4.09 -6.46
C VAL A 79 2.73 -4.13 -6.34
N GLY A 80 2.21 -4.73 -5.27
CA GLY A 80 0.79 -4.96 -5.09
C GLY A 80 -0.02 -3.68 -4.96
N LEU A 81 0.41 -2.73 -4.13
CA LEU A 81 -0.30 -1.46 -3.98
C LEU A 81 -0.09 -0.55 -5.19
N THR A 82 1.11 -0.48 -5.78
CA THR A 82 1.33 0.39 -6.95
C THR A 82 0.52 -0.09 -8.16
N LEU A 83 0.53 -1.39 -8.46
CA LEU A 83 -0.16 -1.95 -9.64
C LEU A 83 -1.62 -2.38 -9.40
N ASN A 84 -2.17 -2.09 -8.22
CA ASN A 84 -3.54 -2.48 -7.82
C ASN A 84 -3.80 -4.00 -7.77
N LEU A 85 -2.78 -4.79 -7.42
CA LEU A 85 -2.89 -6.25 -7.34
C LEU A 85 -3.25 -6.67 -5.92
N TYR A 86 -4.38 -7.37 -5.78
CA TYR A 86 -4.83 -7.93 -4.49
C TYR A 86 -4.82 -6.92 -3.32
N THR A 87 -5.14 -5.65 -3.60
CA THR A 87 -5.07 -4.50 -2.66
C THR A 87 -5.70 -4.79 -1.30
N ARG A 88 -6.76 -5.60 -1.25
CA ARG A 88 -7.44 -6.04 -0.03
C ARG A 88 -6.54 -6.82 0.94
N TYR A 89 -5.65 -7.67 0.42
CA TYR A 89 -4.73 -8.48 1.23
C TYR A 89 -3.41 -7.76 1.42
N VAL A 90 -2.91 -7.11 0.36
CA VAL A 90 -1.65 -6.38 0.41
C VAL A 90 -1.74 -5.18 1.35
N GLY A 91 -2.89 -4.50 1.41
CA GLY A 91 -3.13 -3.44 2.40
C GLY A 91 -3.10 -3.93 3.85
N LEU A 92 -3.61 -5.15 4.12
CA LEU A 92 -3.50 -5.77 5.44
C LEU A 92 -2.06 -6.15 5.78
N ALA A 93 -1.33 -6.72 4.81
CA ALA A 93 0.10 -7.03 4.98
C ALA A 93 0.90 -5.77 5.30
N SER A 94 0.67 -4.69 4.54
CA SER A 94 1.29 -3.39 4.77
C SER A 94 0.97 -2.81 6.16
N ALA A 95 -0.29 -2.86 6.59
CA ALA A 95 -0.68 -2.44 7.94
C ALA A 95 0.00 -3.28 9.03
N GLY A 96 0.12 -4.60 8.84
CA GLY A 96 0.87 -5.49 9.73
C GLY A 96 2.36 -5.16 9.79
N THR A 97 2.99 -4.86 8.65
CA THR A 97 4.38 -4.40 8.60
C THR A 97 4.57 -3.11 9.38
N MET A 98 3.63 -2.16 9.28
CA MET A 98 3.67 -0.92 10.05
C MET A 98 3.53 -1.17 11.55
N ALA A 99 2.70 -2.13 11.97
CA ALA A 99 2.61 -2.51 13.39
C ALA A 99 3.95 -3.07 13.93
N LEU A 100 4.62 -3.93 13.16
CA LEU A 100 5.95 -4.45 13.51
C LEU A 100 7.03 -3.35 13.52
N ALA A 101 6.96 -2.41 12.58
CA ALA A 101 7.86 -1.25 12.55
C ALA A 101 7.66 -0.32 13.75
N ALA A 102 6.41 -0.10 14.17
CA ALA A 102 6.08 0.67 15.36
C ALA A 102 6.62 -0.02 16.62
N TYR A 103 6.43 -1.34 16.72
CA TYR A 103 7.05 -2.14 17.80
C TYR A 103 8.57 -1.98 17.83
N GLY A 104 9.26 -2.16 16.69
CA GLY A 104 10.73 -2.04 16.64
C GLY A 104 11.21 -0.63 17.01
N THR A 105 10.42 0.39 16.66
CA THR A 105 10.69 1.78 17.07
C THR A 105 10.56 1.93 18.58
N PHE A 106 9.48 1.43 19.20
CA PHE A 106 9.32 1.47 20.65
C PHE A 106 10.38 0.66 21.39
N ALA A 107 10.77 -0.50 20.86
CA ALA A 107 11.78 -1.36 21.46
C ALA A 107 13.18 -0.71 21.51
N THR A 108 13.51 0.13 20.53
CA THR A 108 14.86 0.73 20.41
C THR A 108 14.93 2.19 20.84
N LYS A 109 13.82 2.93 20.75
CA LYS A 109 13.79 4.38 21.00
C LYS A 109 12.87 4.77 22.15
N GLY A 110 12.08 3.85 22.71
CA GLY A 110 11.05 4.15 23.70
C GLY A 110 9.75 4.67 23.10
N VAL A 111 8.77 4.96 23.96
CA VAL A 111 7.41 5.35 23.54
C VAL A 111 7.36 6.85 23.21
N HIS A 112 7.53 7.18 21.94
CA HIS A 112 7.41 8.53 21.42
C HIS A 112 6.37 8.59 20.29
N TRP A 113 5.63 9.69 20.22
CA TRP A 113 4.67 9.94 19.14
C TRP A 113 5.35 10.61 17.94
N MET A 114 5.89 11.82 18.14
CA MET A 114 6.41 12.65 17.07
C MET A 114 7.65 12.04 16.41
N TRP A 115 7.66 11.99 15.09
CA TRP A 115 8.73 11.33 14.32
C TRP A 115 10.11 11.96 14.52
N ASN A 116 10.18 13.28 14.73
CA ASN A 116 11.42 14.03 14.92
C ASN A 116 12.10 13.71 16.26
N PHE A 117 11.36 13.14 17.22
CA PHE A 117 11.89 12.57 18.46
C PHE A 117 12.02 11.04 18.38
N GLY A 118 12.03 10.47 17.17
CA GLY A 118 12.12 9.03 16.96
C GLY A 118 10.82 8.27 17.22
N GLY A 119 9.67 8.95 17.21
CA GLY A 119 8.36 8.34 17.42
C GLY A 119 7.72 7.70 16.19
N VAL A 120 6.49 7.20 16.37
CA VAL A 120 5.79 6.33 15.42
C VAL A 120 4.75 7.04 14.53
N GLU A 121 4.61 8.36 14.61
CA GLU A 121 3.58 9.14 13.91
C GLU A 121 3.38 8.74 12.44
N TYR A 122 4.44 8.76 11.62
CA TYR A 122 4.35 8.39 10.20
C TYR A 122 4.12 6.89 9.99
N ILE A 123 4.61 6.03 10.88
CA ILE A 123 4.39 4.58 10.83
C ILE A 123 2.91 4.28 11.05
N VAL A 124 2.30 4.93 12.04
CA VAL A 124 0.87 4.81 12.35
C VAL A 124 0.03 5.37 11.22
N PHE A 125 0.37 6.55 10.70
CA PHE A 125 -0.33 7.15 9.56
C PHE A 125 -0.36 6.22 8.35
N TRP A 126 0.80 5.68 7.97
CA TRP A 126 0.90 4.73 6.86
C TRP A 126 0.11 3.45 7.15
N GLY A 127 0.22 2.89 8.36
CA GLY A 127 -0.54 1.70 8.75
C GLY A 127 -2.05 1.88 8.64
N VAL A 128 -2.57 3.02 9.11
CA VAL A 128 -3.99 3.38 9.01
C VAL A 128 -4.42 3.58 7.55
N ALA A 129 -3.61 4.26 6.73
CA ALA A 129 -3.88 4.43 5.31
C ALA A 129 -3.95 3.07 4.59
N SER A 130 -3.00 2.17 4.86
CA SER A 130 -2.99 0.82 4.30
C SER A 130 -4.20 -0.02 4.73
N LEU A 131 -4.62 0.09 5.98
CA LEU A 131 -5.85 -0.56 6.47
C LEU A 131 -7.10 0.01 5.79
N ALA A 132 -7.18 1.33 5.63
CA ALA A 132 -8.28 1.98 4.94
C ALA A 132 -8.37 1.53 3.46
N LEU A 133 -7.23 1.39 2.78
CA LEU A 133 -7.14 0.84 1.42
C LEU A 133 -7.64 -0.60 1.37
N ALA A 134 -7.26 -1.44 2.34
CA ALA A 134 -7.73 -2.82 2.41
C ALA A 134 -9.26 -2.90 2.56
N VAL A 135 -9.82 -2.12 3.49
CA VAL A 135 -11.27 -2.04 3.72
C VAL A 135 -12.00 -1.51 2.48
N HIS A 136 -11.48 -0.46 1.85
CA HIS A 136 -12.05 0.10 0.63
C HIS A 136 -12.10 -0.95 -0.50
N ALA A 137 -11.00 -1.66 -0.74
CA ALA A 137 -10.94 -2.73 -1.73
C ALA A 137 -11.93 -3.88 -1.43
N TRP A 138 -12.17 -4.19 -0.15
CA TRP A 138 -13.17 -5.19 0.23
C TRP A 138 -14.60 -4.73 -0.07
N LYS A 139 -14.93 -3.48 0.28
CA LYS A 139 -16.25 -2.88 0.00
C LYS A 139 -16.56 -2.89 -1.49
N ASP A 140 -15.58 -2.55 -2.33
CA ASP A 140 -15.73 -2.57 -3.78
C ASP A 140 -16.07 -3.95 -4.33
N ILE A 141 -15.42 -4.99 -3.83
CA ILE A 141 -15.65 -6.37 -4.27
C ILE A 141 -17.02 -6.86 -3.83
N LEU A 142 -17.42 -6.57 -2.59
CA LEU A 142 -18.76 -6.89 -2.11
C LEU A 142 -19.84 -6.17 -2.94
N ALA A 143 -19.66 -4.88 -3.24
CA ALA A 143 -20.59 -4.11 -4.06
C ALA A 143 -20.69 -4.64 -5.49
N ARG A 144 -19.58 -5.12 -6.07
CA ARG A 144 -19.58 -5.78 -7.39
C ARG A 144 -20.32 -7.12 -7.35
N ARG A 145 -20.09 -7.93 -6.32
CA ARG A 145 -20.80 -9.22 -6.15
C ARG A 145 -22.30 -9.02 -6.03
N ILE A 146 -22.75 -8.07 -5.22
CA ILE A 146 -24.17 -7.74 -5.06
C ILE A 146 -24.77 -7.29 -6.40
N ARG A 147 -24.10 -6.37 -7.13
CA ARG A 147 -24.58 -5.89 -8.44
C ARG A 147 -24.74 -7.02 -9.46
N VAL A 148 -23.77 -7.93 -9.54
CA VAL A 148 -23.84 -9.10 -10.43
C VAL A 148 -25.01 -10.00 -10.04
N SER A 149 -25.19 -10.29 -8.74
CA SER A 149 -26.33 -11.09 -8.28
C SER A 149 -27.66 -10.44 -8.64
N THR A 150 -27.85 -9.14 -8.37
CA THR A 150 -29.10 -8.44 -8.69
C THR A 150 -29.39 -8.43 -10.20
N ALA A 151 -28.36 -8.24 -11.04
CA ALA A 151 -28.52 -8.25 -12.49
C ALA A 151 -28.96 -9.62 -13.04
N LEU A 152 -28.50 -10.72 -12.42
CA LEU A 152 -28.88 -12.08 -12.81
C LEU A 152 -30.32 -12.45 -12.43
N PHE A 153 -30.93 -11.76 -11.47
CA PHE A 153 -32.28 -12.04 -10.97
C PHE A 153 -33.31 -10.93 -11.29
N ALA A 154 -32.97 -9.97 -12.16
CA ALA A 154 -33.90 -8.95 -12.61
C ALA A 154 -34.91 -9.53 -13.62
N PRO A 155 -36.23 -9.30 -13.48
CA PRO A 155 -37.20 -9.70 -14.49
C PRO A 155 -36.94 -8.94 -15.80
N ALA A 156 -37.04 -9.67 -16.93
CA ALA A 156 -36.82 -9.15 -18.29
C ALA A 156 -37.89 -8.14 -18.72
#